data_AF-A0A2K3K6X9-F1
#
_entry.id   AF-A0A2K3K6X9-F1
#
_cell.length_a   1.000
_cell.length_b   1.000
_cell.length_c   1.000
_cell.angle_alpha   90.00
_cell.angle_beta   90.00
_cell.angle_gamma   90.00
#
_symmetry.space_group_name_H-M   'P 1'
#
loop_
_entity.id
_entity.type
_entity.pdbx_description
1 polymer ?
#
loop_
_entity_poly.entity_id
_entity_poly.type
_entity_poly.pdbx_seq_one_letter_code
_entity_poly.pdbx_strand_id
1 'polypeptide(L)' 'MNNEQGDWCLGGDFNAVMKAGERKGNSSLSRQNERLEFCQFIEAMDLIDVPVA' A
#
# COMPACT_ATOMS: atom_id res chain seq x y z
N MET A 1 15.09 14.18 18.77
CA MET A 1 14.29 13.55 17.72
C MET A 1 15.27 12.94 16.74
N ASN A 2 15.29 11.61 16.63
CA ASN A 2 16.29 10.86 15.89
C ASN A 2 15.86 10.73 14.41
N ASN A 3 15.65 11.86 13.73
CA ASN A 3 15.47 11.86 12.28
C ASN A 3 16.86 11.72 11.66
N GLU A 4 17.40 10.51 11.73
CA GLU A 4 18.58 10.15 10.97
C GLU A 4 18.25 10.25 9.48
N GLN A 5 19.15 10.87 8.72
CA GLN A 5 18.96 11.09 7.30
C GLN A 5 19.29 9.78 6.57
N GLY A 6 18.30 9.17 5.93
CA GLY A 6 18.44 7.89 5.23
C GLY A 6 17.13 7.40 4.63
N ASP A 7 17.22 6.25 3.96
CA ASP A 7 16.05 5.56 3.41
C ASP A 7 15.17 5.03 4.56
N TRP A 8 13.86 5.07 4.34
CA TRP A 8 12.87 4.63 5.32
C TRP A 8 11.94 3.62 4.69
N CYS A 9 11.39 2.73 5.52
CA CYS A 9 10.35 1.80 5.11
C CYS A 9 9.09 2.01 5.94
N LEU A 10 7.94 1.73 5.34
CA LEU A 10 6.65 1.73 6.01
C LEU A 10 6.15 0.29 6.09
N GLY A 11 5.85 -0.19 7.30
CA GLY A 11 5.34 -1.53 7.53
C GLY A 11 4.16 -1.54 8.49
N GLY A 12 3.17 -2.38 8.21
CA GLY A 12 1.97 -2.55 9.02
C GLY A 12 0.87 -3.29 8.26
N ASP A 13 -0.27 -3.47 8.91
CA ASP A 13 -1.50 -3.90 8.22
C ASP A 13 -2.20 -2.66 7.64
N PHE A 14 -2.10 -2.48 6.32
CA PHE A 14 -2.72 -1.37 5.63
C PHE A 14 -4.23 -1.56 5.45
N ASN A 15 -4.76 -2.78 5.66
CA ASN A 15 -6.14 -3.19 5.38
C ASN A 15 -6.62 -2.99 3.93
N ALA A 16 -5.84 -2.32 3.07
CA ALA A 16 -6.04 -2.09 1.66
C ALA A 16 -5.28 -3.10 0.78
N VAL A 17 -5.66 -3.18 -0.50
CA VAL A 17 -4.93 -3.95 -1.52
C VAL A 17 -4.58 -3.03 -2.68
N MET A 18 -3.41 -3.20 -3.29
CA MET A 18 -3.00 -2.43 -4.47
C MET A 18 -3.57 -3.07 -5.74
N LYS A 19 -3.35 -4.38 -5.88
CA LYS A 19 -3.73 -5.14 -7.08
C LYS A 19 -5.03 -5.89 -6.80
N ALA A 20 -5.93 -5.88 -7.79
CA ALA A 20 -7.20 -6.60 -7.67
C ALA A 20 -7.02 -8.12 -7.42
N GLY A 21 -5.88 -8.69 -7.85
CA GLY A 21 -5.54 -10.10 -7.67
C GLY A 21 -5.04 -10.49 -6.27
N GLU A 22 -4.70 -9.52 -5.40
CA GLU A 22 -4.22 -9.80 -4.04
C GLU A 22 -5.33 -10.33 -3.13
N ARG A 23 -6.60 -10.04 -3.46
CA ARG A 23 -7.75 -10.47 -2.68
C ARG A 23 -8.62 -11.46 -3.44
N LYS A 24 -8.95 -12.57 -2.79
CA LYS A 24 -9.89 -13.58 -3.31
C LYS A 24 -11.29 -13.31 -2.76
N GLY A 25 -12.30 -13.18 -3.63
CA GLY A 25 -13.73 -13.15 -3.27
C GLY A 25 -14.53 -11.95 -3.79
N ASN A 26 -15.85 -12.00 -3.57
CA ASN A 26 -16.85 -11.08 -4.16
C ASN A 26 -16.85 -9.65 -3.58
N SER A 27 -16.03 -9.37 -2.57
CA SER A 27 -15.91 -8.04 -1.94
C SER A 27 -14.93 -7.11 -2.65
N SER A 28 -14.40 -7.49 -3.81
CA SER A 28 -13.43 -6.69 -4.57
C SER A 28 -14.05 -5.41 -5.13
N LEU A 29 -15.35 -5.43 -5.44
CA LEU A 29 -16.07 -4.29 -6.01
C LEU A 29 -16.45 -3.24 -4.96
N SER A 30 -16.76 -3.64 -3.72
CA SER A 30 -17.22 -2.70 -2.67
C SER A 30 -16.11 -1.80 -2.11
N ARG A 31 -14.84 -2.09 -2.42
CA ARG A 31 -13.66 -1.39 -1.88
C ARG A 31 -12.78 -0.74 -2.94
N GLN A 32 -13.34 -0.47 -4.13
CA GLN A 32 -12.59 0.17 -5.21
C GLN A 32 -12.08 1.56 -4.84
N ASN A 33 -12.84 2.32 -4.04
CA ASN A 33 -12.43 3.66 -3.62
C ASN A 33 -11.23 3.61 -2.66
N GLU A 34 -11.28 2.74 -1.64
CA GLU A 34 -10.16 2.52 -0.71
C GLU A 34 -8.89 2.09 -1.44
N ARG A 35 -9.03 1.20 -2.43
CA ARG A 35 -7.90 0.80 -3.29
C ARG A 35 -7.34 1.97 -4.09
N LEU A 36 -8.19 2.82 -4.66
CA LEU A 36 -7.76 3.99 -5.44
C LEU A 36 -6.98 4.98 -4.55
N GLU A 37 -7.52 5.29 -3.37
CA GLU A 37 -6.88 6.17 -2.39
C GLU A 37 -5.53 5.59 -1.93
N PHE A 38 -5.46 4.27 -1.70
CA PHE A 38 -4.22 3.62 -1.32
C PHE A 38 -3.16 3.67 -2.44
N CYS A 39 -3.54 3.45 -3.70
CA CYS A 39 -2.62 3.60 -4.82
C CYS A 39 -2.10 5.05 -4.96
N GLN A 40 -2.99 6.05 -4.78
CA GLN A 40 -2.61 7.47 -4.82
C GLN A 40 -1.63 7.83 -3.70
N PHE A 41 -1.83 7.29 -2.49
CA PHE A 41 -0.91 7.47 -1.37
C PHE A 41 0.49 6.93 -1.69
N ILE A 42 0.57 5.73 -2.26
CA ILE A 42 1.84 5.09 -2.65
C ILE A 42 2.56 5.93 -3.72
N GLU A 43 1.84 6.38 -4.74
CA GLU A 43 2.40 7.22 -5.81
C GLU A 43 2.87 8.59 -5.27
N ALA A 44 2.08 9.24 -4.42
CA ALA A 44 2.43 10.54 -3.85
C ALA A 44 3.66 10.50 -2.93
N MET A 45 3.93 9.34 -2.32
CA MET A 45 5.06 9.12 -1.41
C MET A 45 6.26 8.44 -2.09
N ASP A 46 6.19 8.19 -3.40
CA ASP A 46 7.19 7.46 -4.19
C ASP A 46 7.59 6.11 -3.56
N LEU A 47 6.59 5.39 -3.05
CA LEU A 47 6.78 4.12 -2.37
C LEU A 47 6.82 2.95 -3.37
N ILE A 48 7.69 1.99 -3.08
CA ILE A 48 7.77 0.71 -3.79
C ILE A 48 7.38 -0.43 -2.87
N ASP A 49 6.71 -1.44 -3.42
CA ASP A 49 6.46 -2.69 -2.72
C ASP A 49 7.76 -3.49 -2.62
N VAL A 50 8.22 -3.75 -1.39
CA VAL A 50 9.51 -4.38 -1.14
C VAL A 50 9.38 -5.89 -1.37
N PRO A 51 10.16 -6.50 -2.28
CA PRO A 51 10.06 -7.93 -2.54
C PRO A 51 10.45 -8.74 -1.30
N VAL A 52 9.63 -9.74 -0.98
CA VAL A 52 9.93 -10.72 0.07
C VAL A 52 10.79 -11.83 -0.56
N ALA A 53 11.98 -12.06 0.01
CA ALA A 53 12.92 -13.11 -0.40
C ALA A 53 12.49 -14.50 0.06
#